data_AF-A0A1G3IBE7-F1
#
_entry.id   AF-A0A1G3IBE7-F1
#
_cell.length_a   1.000
_cell.length_b   1.000
_cell.length_c   1.000
_cell.angle_alpha   90.00
_cell.angle_beta   90.00
_cell.angle_gamma   90.00
#
_symmetry.space_group_name_H-M   'P 1'
#
loop_
_entity.id
_entity.type
_entity.pdbx_description
1 polymer ?
#
loop_
_entity_poly.entity_id
_entity_poly.type
_entity_poly.pdbx_seq_one_letter_code
_entity_poly.pdbx_strand_id
1 'polypeptide(L)'
;MVQEIFDAIKQYAVAYARLERLQRSRTQEIPIGDQKTGVIAEFFARIYAEHRFPEATLEFGSATQHAYDIKVILATQPEIKVQVKAVSAYSLTSRVSPIHPGWHQLWLMRLDKHLLPHAFWIVEAQKVAWSNTLLKNRTMPTLGNPQSGSAELRSGANETAPFLKVIYERKNQIHR
;
A
#
# COMPACT_ATOMS: atom_id res chain seq x y z
N MET A 1 13.56 -7.02 15.53
CA MET A 1 13.48 -6.31 14.23
C MET A 1 12.07 -6.30 13.63
N VAL A 2 11.53 -7.38 13.06
CA VAL A 2 10.17 -7.33 12.47
C VAL A 2 9.07 -7.12 13.53
N GLN A 3 9.19 -7.74 14.71
CA GLN A 3 8.25 -7.53 15.83
C GLN A 3 8.15 -6.06 16.23
N GLU A 4 9.31 -5.41 16.37
CA GLU A 4 9.41 -4.00 16.77
C GLU A 4 8.71 -3.09 15.76
N ILE A 5 8.72 -3.44 14.47
CA ILE A 5 7.97 -2.70 13.45
C ILE A 5 6.47 -2.90 13.63
N PHE A 6 5.99 -4.13 13.87
CA PHE A 6 4.56 -4.37 14.15
C PHE A 6 4.10 -3.63 15.42
N ASP A 7 4.91 -3.63 16.47
CA ASP A 7 4.61 -2.93 17.71
C ASP A 7 4.64 -1.40 17.52
N ALA A 8 5.60 -0.88 16.75
CA ALA A 8 5.65 0.53 16.38
C ALA A 8 4.41 0.94 15.55
N ILE A 9 3.98 0.12 14.58
CA ILE A 9 2.75 0.36 13.80
C ILE A 9 1.53 0.38 14.73
N LYS A 10 1.44 -0.57 15.66
CA LYS A 10 0.34 -0.62 16.64
C LYS A 10 0.29 0.63 17.52
N GLN A 11 1.42 1.07 18.05
CA GLN A 11 1.51 2.30 18.85
C GLN A 11 1.20 3.54 17.99
N TYR A 12 1.73 3.58 16.77
CA TYR A 12 1.48 4.66 15.83
C TYR A 12 0.00 4.75 15.43
N ALA A 13 -0.71 3.62 15.25
CA ALA A 13 -2.14 3.62 14.98
C ALA A 13 -2.96 4.30 16.08
N VAL A 14 -2.56 4.16 17.35
CA VAL A 14 -3.18 4.87 18.48
C VAL A 14 -2.94 6.38 18.38
N ALA A 15 -1.69 6.79 18.11
CA ALA A 15 -1.34 8.18 17.94
C ALA A 15 -2.05 8.82 16.73
N TYR A 16 -2.05 8.12 15.60
CA TYR A 16 -2.74 8.48 14.36
C TYR A 16 -4.22 8.72 14.66
N ALA A 17 -4.91 7.76 15.30
CA ALA A 17 -6.33 7.89 15.63
C ALA A 17 -6.63 9.12 16.50
N ARG A 18 -5.75 9.43 17.45
CA ARG A 18 -5.86 10.62 18.31
C ARG A 18 -5.67 11.90 17.49
N LEU A 19 -4.67 11.96 16.61
CA LEU A 19 -4.40 13.11 15.76
C LEU A 19 -5.51 13.34 14.74
N GLU A 20 -6.00 12.28 14.09
CA GLU A 20 -7.13 12.33 13.17
C GLU A 20 -8.37 12.95 13.83
N ARG A 21 -8.68 12.55 15.07
CA ARG A 21 -9.77 13.16 15.85
C ARG A 21 -9.54 14.64 16.10
N LEU A 22 -8.31 15.03 16.45
CA LEU A 22 -7.95 16.43 16.69
C LEU A 22 -8.00 17.27 15.40
N GLN A 23 -7.50 16.77 14.27
CA GLN A 23 -7.59 17.42 12.97
C GLN A 23 -9.04 17.70 12.57
N ARG A 24 -9.96 16.81 12.93
CA ARG A 24 -11.40 16.96 12.65
C ARG A 24 -12.09 17.93 13.59
N SER A 25 -11.72 17.96 14.87
CA SER A 25 -12.37 18.85 15.86
C SER A 25 -11.72 20.22 15.97
N ARG A 26 -10.48 20.38 15.50
CA ARG A 26 -9.66 21.59 15.61
C ARG A 26 -9.01 21.95 14.27
N THR A 27 -9.81 22.02 13.22
CA THR A 27 -9.35 22.28 11.83
C THR A 27 -8.59 23.60 11.65
N GLN A 28 -8.80 24.58 12.54
CA GLN A 28 -8.06 25.85 12.55
C GLN A 28 -6.67 25.74 13.20
N GLU A 29 -6.45 24.75 14.07
CA GLU A 29 -5.19 24.53 14.78
C GLU A 29 -4.32 23.48 14.08
N ILE A 30 -4.93 22.44 13.51
CA ILE A 30 -4.23 21.32 12.87
C ILE A 30 -4.91 21.02 11.53
N PRO A 31 -4.20 21.13 10.39
CA PRO A 31 -4.77 20.88 9.08
C PRO A 31 -5.13 19.40 8.91
N ILE A 32 -6.20 19.12 8.15
CA ILE A 32 -6.58 17.76 7.76
C ILE A 32 -5.55 17.22 6.76
N GLY A 33 -5.08 15.99 6.99
CA GLY A 33 -4.14 15.32 6.09
C GLY A 33 -3.73 13.96 6.62
N ASP A 34 -3.40 13.07 5.69
CA ASP A 34 -2.98 11.71 6.00
C ASP A 34 -1.51 11.68 6.47
N GLN A 35 -1.20 10.82 7.43
CA GLN A 35 0.09 10.77 8.11
C GLN A 35 0.73 9.37 7.96
N LYS A 36 1.77 9.27 7.13
CA LYS A 36 2.66 8.09 6.99
C LYS A 36 1.98 6.73 6.64
N THR A 37 0.74 6.73 6.14
CA THR A 37 0.08 5.51 5.67
C THR A 37 0.80 4.84 4.50
N GLY A 38 1.41 5.63 3.61
CA GLY A 38 2.22 5.12 2.48
C GLY A 38 3.37 4.23 2.92
N VAL A 39 4.23 4.72 3.84
CA VAL A 39 5.39 3.95 4.31
C VAL A 39 5.01 2.67 5.07
N ILE A 40 3.87 2.68 5.77
CA ILE A 40 3.33 1.48 6.43
C ILE A 40 2.89 0.46 5.37
N ALA A 41 2.23 0.91 4.30
CA ALA A 41 1.84 0.04 3.21
C ALA A 41 3.05 -0.51 2.44
N GLU A 42 4.10 0.27 2.24
CA GLU A 42 5.36 -0.17 1.64
C GLU A 42 6.03 -1.28 2.47
N PHE A 43 5.98 -1.18 3.81
CA PHE A 43 6.45 -2.26 4.69
C PHE A 43 5.67 -3.57 4.47
N PHE A 44 4.33 -3.52 4.47
CA PHE A 44 3.52 -4.72 4.22
C PHE A 44 3.69 -5.26 2.80
N ALA A 45 3.82 -4.37 1.81
CA ALA A 45 4.17 -4.73 0.44
C ALA A 45 5.51 -5.48 0.41
N ARG A 46 6.54 -4.99 1.11
CA ARG A 46 7.82 -5.69 1.18
C ARG A 46 7.68 -7.12 1.71
N ILE A 47 6.95 -7.33 2.80
CA ILE A 47 6.71 -8.69 3.34
C ILE A 47 6.09 -9.60 2.27
N TYR A 48 5.12 -9.09 1.52
CA TYR A 48 4.49 -9.86 0.45
C TYR A 48 5.42 -10.10 -0.74
N ALA A 49 6.26 -9.12 -1.10
CA ALA A 49 7.28 -9.27 -2.13
C ALA A 49 8.32 -10.33 -1.76
N GLU A 50 8.78 -10.37 -0.50
CA GLU A 50 9.71 -11.39 0.01
C GLU A 50 9.11 -12.79 -0.14
N HIS A 51 7.81 -12.94 0.12
CA HIS A 51 7.13 -14.22 -0.05
C HIS A 51 6.91 -14.59 -1.52
N ARG A 52 6.50 -13.63 -2.35
CA ARG A 52 6.17 -13.84 -3.76
C ARG A 52 7.41 -14.07 -4.62
N PHE A 53 8.55 -13.51 -4.23
CA PHE A 53 9.82 -13.58 -4.94
C PHE A 53 10.94 -14.02 -3.98
N PRO A 54 10.96 -15.29 -3.53
CA PRO A 54 11.83 -15.75 -2.43
C PRO A 54 13.33 -15.65 -2.71
N GLU A 55 13.73 -15.63 -3.99
CA GLU A 55 15.12 -15.53 -4.42
C GLU A 55 15.51 -14.11 -4.85
N ALA A 56 14.58 -13.15 -4.75
CA ALA A 56 14.84 -11.78 -5.19
C ALA A 56 15.55 -10.97 -4.12
N THR A 57 16.46 -10.09 -4.57
CA THR A 57 16.90 -8.95 -3.76
C THR A 57 15.86 -7.85 -3.88
N LEU A 58 15.46 -7.26 -2.74
CA LEU A 58 14.45 -6.22 -2.67
C LEU A 58 15.04 -4.90 -2.20
N GLU A 59 14.88 -3.86 -3.03
CA GLU A 59 15.31 -2.50 -2.73
C GLU A 59 14.10 -1.57 -2.61
N PHE A 60 14.11 -0.67 -1.63
CA PHE A 60 13.13 0.42 -1.57
C PHE A 60 13.50 1.54 -2.54
N GLY A 61 12.49 2.18 -3.11
CA GLY A 61 12.66 3.41 -3.86
C GLY A 61 13.10 4.56 -2.93
N SER A 62 13.85 5.51 -3.47
CA SER A 62 14.18 6.75 -2.77
C SER A 62 13.07 7.80 -2.91
N ALA A 63 13.10 8.85 -2.08
CA ALA A 63 12.12 9.94 -2.15
C ALA A 63 12.06 10.67 -3.51
N THR A 64 13.12 10.59 -4.32
CA THR A 64 13.18 11.18 -5.67
C THR A 64 12.71 10.22 -6.76
N GLN A 65 12.49 8.94 -6.44
CA GLN A 65 12.01 7.94 -7.37
C GLN A 65 10.49 7.83 -7.25
N HIS A 66 9.80 8.50 -8.16
CA HIS A 66 8.32 8.55 -8.12
C HIS A 66 7.65 7.40 -8.87
N ALA A 67 8.41 6.60 -9.64
CA ALA A 67 7.88 5.55 -10.52
C ALA A 67 7.64 4.21 -9.80
N TYR A 68 8.32 3.96 -8.69
CA TYR A 68 8.23 2.71 -7.93
C TYR A 68 8.65 2.93 -6.48
N ASP A 69 8.12 2.10 -5.59
CA ASP A 69 8.43 2.13 -4.16
C ASP A 69 9.22 0.87 -3.75
N ILE A 70 9.10 -0.23 -4.52
CA ILE A 70 9.91 -1.45 -4.34
C ILE A 70 10.44 -1.90 -5.70
N LYS A 71 11.71 -2.26 -5.75
CA LYS A 71 12.34 -2.94 -6.87
C LYS A 71 12.65 -4.38 -6.48
N VAL A 72 12.22 -5.32 -7.31
CA VAL A 72 12.48 -6.76 -7.18
C VAL A 72 13.54 -7.15 -8.20
N ILE A 73 14.70 -7.61 -7.74
CA ILE A 73 15.84 -7.96 -8.57
C ILE A 73 16.02 -9.47 -8.52
N LEU A 74 15.83 -10.13 -9.66
CA LEU A 74 16.04 -11.56 -9.84
C LEU A 74 17.33 -11.78 -10.64
N ALA A 75 18.12 -12.79 -10.29
CA ALA A 75 19.46 -12.99 -10.86
C ALA A 75 19.48 -13.12 -12.41
N THR A 76 18.41 -13.63 -13.00
CA THR A 76 18.34 -13.97 -14.43
C THR A 76 17.21 -13.27 -15.18
N GLN A 77 16.46 -12.38 -14.53
CA GLN A 77 15.30 -11.72 -15.12
C GLN A 77 15.39 -10.20 -15.00
N PRO A 78 14.73 -9.45 -15.90
CA PRO A 78 14.59 -8.01 -15.75
C PRO A 78 13.99 -7.64 -14.39
N GLU A 79 14.43 -6.51 -13.83
CA GLU A 79 13.90 -6.00 -12.57
C GLU A 79 12.39 -5.75 -12.64
N ILE A 80 11.66 -6.07 -11.57
CA ILE A 80 10.24 -5.75 -11.44
C ILE A 80 10.10 -4.51 -10.56
N LYS A 81 9.54 -3.44 -11.13
CA LYS A 81 9.24 -2.19 -10.43
C LYS A 81 7.82 -2.24 -9.90
N VAL A 82 7.67 -2.11 -8.59
CA VAL A 82 6.38 -2.11 -7.89
C VAL A 82 6.12 -0.72 -7.35
N GLN A 83 5.01 -0.10 -7.76
CA GLN A 83 4.49 1.11 -7.12
C GLN A 83 3.38 0.73 -6.14
N VAL A 84 3.44 1.23 -4.92
CA VAL A 84 2.48 0.97 -3.84
C VAL A 84 1.63 2.22 -3.64
N LYS A 85 0.31 2.04 -3.56
CA LYS A 85 -0.62 3.10 -3.17
C LYS A 85 -1.54 2.59 -2.08
N ALA A 86 -1.78 3.43 -1.09
CA ALA A 86 -2.61 3.06 0.05
C ALA A 86 -3.63 4.13 0.40
N VAL A 87 -4.72 3.68 1.02
CA VAL A 87 -5.63 4.53 1.79
C VAL A 87 -5.94 3.84 3.11
N SER A 88 -6.06 4.60 4.19
CA SER A 88 -6.53 4.09 5.48
C SER A 88 -8.05 4.19 5.60
N ALA A 89 -8.60 3.51 6.60
CA ALA A 89 -10.01 3.62 6.99
C ALA A 89 -10.41 5.03 7.46
N TYR A 90 -9.45 5.93 7.68
CA TYR A 90 -9.69 7.33 8.01
C TYR A 90 -9.89 8.22 6.77
N SER A 91 -9.53 7.72 5.57
CA SER A 91 -9.73 8.44 4.32
C SER A 91 -11.22 8.56 3.97
N LEU A 92 -11.75 9.79 3.98
CA LEU A 92 -13.14 10.06 3.59
C LEU A 92 -13.38 9.86 2.09
N THR A 93 -12.42 10.26 1.27
CA THR A 93 -12.57 10.28 -0.19
C THR A 93 -12.02 9.01 -0.85
N SER A 94 -11.28 8.19 -0.09
CA SER A 94 -10.51 7.06 -0.62
C SER A 94 -9.60 7.45 -1.79
N ARG A 95 -9.19 8.72 -1.88
CA ARG A 95 -8.34 9.22 -2.97
C ARG A 95 -6.91 8.74 -2.76
N VAL A 96 -6.32 8.14 -3.79
CA VAL A 96 -4.90 7.78 -3.80
C VAL A 96 -4.05 8.95 -4.25
N SER A 97 -2.80 8.98 -3.79
CA SER A 97 -1.77 9.87 -4.34
C SER A 97 -1.55 9.59 -5.83
N PRO A 98 -0.97 10.53 -6.60
CA PRO A 98 -0.73 10.35 -8.02
C PRO A 98 0.03 9.04 -8.32
N ILE A 99 -0.39 8.36 -9.38
CA ILE A 99 0.24 7.15 -9.90
C ILE A 99 1.08 7.57 -11.09
N HIS A 100 2.40 7.49 -10.94
CA HIS A 100 3.34 7.89 -11.97
C HIS A 100 3.57 6.73 -12.95
N PRO A 101 3.95 6.99 -14.20
CA PRO A 101 4.35 5.92 -15.12
C PRO A 101 5.69 5.30 -14.72
N GLY A 102 5.98 4.11 -15.25
CA GLY A 102 7.29 3.43 -15.10
C GLY A 102 7.33 2.30 -14.07
N TRP A 103 6.19 1.86 -13.56
CA TRP A 103 6.03 0.61 -12.80
C TRP A 103 5.69 -0.57 -13.71
N HIS A 104 6.01 -1.78 -13.25
CA HIS A 104 5.55 -3.04 -13.83
C HIS A 104 4.32 -3.56 -13.10
N GLN A 105 4.27 -3.37 -11.78
CA GLN A 105 3.11 -3.66 -10.95
C GLN A 105 2.68 -2.46 -10.10
N LEU A 106 1.39 -2.20 -10.04
CA LEU A 106 0.78 -1.24 -9.12
C LEU A 106 0.01 -2.01 -8.05
N TRP A 107 0.46 -1.89 -6.80
CA TRP A 107 -0.09 -2.57 -5.64
C TRP A 107 -0.94 -1.60 -4.84
N LEU A 108 -2.23 -1.93 -4.74
CA LEU A 108 -3.25 -1.09 -4.15
C LEU A 108 -3.66 -1.69 -2.80
N MET A 109 -3.49 -0.95 -1.71
CA MET A 109 -3.70 -1.45 -0.36
C MET A 109 -4.72 -0.61 0.41
N ARG A 110 -5.70 -1.26 1.05
CA ARG A 110 -6.49 -0.62 2.10
C ARG A 110 -6.02 -1.04 3.47
N LEU A 111 -5.78 -0.05 4.32
CA LEU A 111 -5.48 -0.23 5.73
C LEU A 111 -6.75 0.01 6.57
N ASP A 112 -6.93 -0.75 7.63
CA ASP A 112 -8.01 -0.55 8.61
C ASP A 112 -7.67 0.60 9.61
N LYS A 113 -8.48 0.75 10.66
CA LYS A 113 -8.25 1.77 11.71
C LYS A 113 -7.03 1.48 12.60
N HIS A 114 -6.53 0.25 12.58
CA HIS A 114 -5.31 -0.17 13.27
C HIS A 114 -4.08 -0.10 12.34
N LEU A 115 -4.24 0.48 11.15
CA LEU A 115 -3.23 0.56 10.10
C LEU A 115 -2.74 -0.82 9.65
N LEU A 116 -3.56 -1.86 9.83
CA LEU A 116 -3.31 -3.19 9.32
C LEU A 116 -3.98 -3.36 7.95
N PRO A 117 -3.39 -4.12 7.02
CA PRO A 117 -4.02 -4.33 5.74
C PRO A 117 -5.31 -5.15 5.87
N HIS A 118 -6.33 -4.81 5.08
CA HIS A 118 -7.57 -5.60 4.99
C HIS A 118 -8.03 -5.84 3.55
N ALA A 119 -7.46 -5.14 2.56
CA ALA A 119 -7.70 -5.41 1.15
C ALA A 119 -6.48 -5.08 0.30
N PHE A 120 -6.27 -5.85 -0.76
CA PHE A 120 -5.10 -5.75 -1.62
C PHE A 120 -5.42 -6.14 -3.06
N TRP A 121 -4.97 -5.33 -4.02
CA TRP A 121 -5.10 -5.59 -5.44
C TRP A 121 -3.79 -5.35 -6.18
N ILE A 122 -3.56 -6.10 -7.25
CA ILE A 122 -2.42 -5.92 -8.15
C ILE A 122 -2.92 -5.55 -9.55
N VAL A 123 -2.45 -4.43 -10.09
CA VAL A 123 -2.59 -4.08 -11.51
C VAL A 123 -1.26 -4.33 -12.20
N GLU A 124 -1.30 -5.05 -13.32
CA GLU A 124 -0.12 -5.33 -14.16
C GLU A 124 -0.05 -4.29 -15.28
N ALA A 125 1.09 -3.62 -15.45
CA ALA A 125 1.24 -2.52 -16.41
C ALA A 125 0.93 -2.96 -17.85
N GLN A 126 1.33 -4.18 -18.21
CA GLN A 126 1.10 -4.79 -19.53
C GLN A 126 -0.38 -5.11 -19.82
N LYS A 127 -1.25 -5.07 -18.80
CA LYS A 127 -2.70 -5.35 -18.95
C LYS A 127 -3.54 -4.08 -19.05
N VAL A 128 -2.95 -2.89 -18.89
CA VAL A 128 -3.69 -1.63 -18.87
C VAL A 128 -3.02 -0.56 -19.72
N ALA A 129 -3.78 0.08 -20.61
CA ALA A 129 -3.24 1.08 -21.55
C ALA A 129 -2.77 2.39 -20.87
N TRP A 130 -3.29 2.69 -19.68
CA TRP A 130 -2.99 3.93 -18.95
C TRP A 130 -1.70 3.87 -18.12
N SER A 131 -1.01 2.71 -18.06
CA SER A 131 0.22 2.53 -17.26
C SER A 131 1.36 3.47 -17.64
N ASN A 132 1.37 3.97 -18.88
CA ASN A 132 2.36 4.93 -19.40
C ASN A 132 1.95 6.40 -19.19
N THR A 133 0.91 6.67 -18.39
CA THR A 133 0.40 8.02 -18.13
C THR A 133 0.33 8.32 -16.64
N LEU A 134 0.44 9.60 -16.28
CA LEU A 134 0.25 10.05 -14.90
C LEU A 134 -1.24 10.07 -14.54
N LEU A 135 -1.68 9.18 -13.65
CA LEU A 135 -3.05 9.21 -13.13
C LEU A 135 -3.12 10.05 -11.86
N LYS A 136 -4.09 10.97 -11.81
CA LYS A 136 -4.41 11.81 -10.65
C LYS A 136 -5.86 11.61 -10.23
N ASN A 137 -6.19 11.97 -9.00
CA ASN A 137 -7.56 12.03 -8.50
C ASN A 137 -8.34 10.71 -8.61
N ARG A 138 -7.65 9.56 -8.51
CA ARG A 138 -8.27 8.24 -8.52
C ARG A 138 -8.66 7.81 -7.11
N THR A 139 -9.70 6.99 -7.02
CA THR A 139 -10.22 6.48 -5.75
C THR A 139 -10.04 4.97 -5.65
N MET A 140 -9.61 4.52 -4.47
CA MET A 140 -9.32 3.13 -4.19
C MET A 140 -10.59 2.27 -4.21
N PRO A 141 -10.60 1.09 -4.87
CA PRO A 141 -11.69 0.13 -4.76
C PRO A 141 -11.88 -0.33 -3.30
N THR A 142 -13.09 -0.75 -2.97
CA THR A 142 -13.47 -1.27 -1.66
C THR A 142 -13.80 -2.75 -1.78
N LEU A 143 -13.26 -3.57 -0.88
CA LEU A 143 -13.53 -5.00 -0.83
C LEU A 143 -15.03 -5.26 -0.65
N GLY A 144 -15.58 -6.19 -1.43
CA GLY A 144 -17.02 -6.52 -1.40
C GLY A 144 -17.92 -5.51 -2.12
N ASN A 145 -17.39 -4.42 -2.69
CA ASN A 145 -18.15 -3.49 -3.52
C ASN A 145 -17.49 -3.31 -4.91
N PRO A 146 -17.88 -4.13 -5.91
CA PRO A 146 -17.28 -4.11 -7.25
C PRO A 146 -17.46 -2.80 -8.02
N GLN A 147 -18.38 -1.92 -7.60
CA GLN A 147 -18.64 -0.63 -8.27
C GLN A 147 -17.89 0.54 -7.63
N SER A 148 -17.24 0.31 -6.49
CA SER A 148 -16.49 1.35 -5.77
C SER A 148 -15.12 1.63 -6.39
N GLY A 149 -14.60 2.84 -6.18
CA GLY A 149 -13.30 3.26 -6.72
C GLY A 149 -13.35 3.66 -8.20
N SER A 150 -12.24 4.14 -8.73
CA SER A 150 -12.11 4.51 -10.15
C SER A 150 -11.97 3.28 -11.05
N ALA A 151 -12.53 3.35 -12.26
CA ALA A 151 -12.56 2.22 -13.20
C ALA A 151 -11.17 1.63 -13.48
N GLU A 152 -10.16 2.48 -13.60
CA GLU A 152 -8.77 2.09 -13.80
C GLU A 152 -8.26 1.18 -12.68
N LEU A 153 -8.57 1.52 -11.43
CA LEU A 153 -8.08 0.79 -10.26
C LEU A 153 -8.90 -0.47 -9.97
N ARG A 154 -10.16 -0.52 -10.42
CA ARG A 154 -11.01 -1.71 -10.32
C ARG A 154 -10.56 -2.88 -11.19
N SER A 155 -9.73 -2.62 -12.20
CA SER A 155 -9.18 -3.67 -13.08
C SER A 155 -8.12 -4.54 -12.42
N GLY A 156 -7.66 -4.18 -11.21
CA GLY A 156 -6.68 -4.94 -10.46
C GLY A 156 -7.19 -6.32 -10.02
N ALA A 157 -6.33 -7.33 -10.13
CA ALA A 157 -6.60 -8.66 -9.57
C ALA A 157 -6.72 -8.54 -8.05
N ASN A 158 -7.80 -9.08 -7.48
CA ASN A 158 -7.98 -9.12 -6.03
C ASN A 158 -7.09 -10.21 -5.42
N GLU A 159 -6.07 -9.77 -4.70
CA GLU A 159 -5.04 -10.61 -4.08
C GLU A 159 -5.15 -10.58 -2.55
N THR A 160 -6.31 -10.13 -2.03
CA THR A 160 -6.51 -9.91 -0.59
C THR A 160 -6.26 -11.17 0.23
N ALA A 161 -6.88 -12.30 -0.12
CA ALA A 161 -6.75 -13.55 0.64
C ALA A 161 -5.30 -14.07 0.73
N PRO A 162 -4.57 -14.27 -0.38
CA PRO A 162 -3.18 -14.72 -0.31
C PRO A 162 -2.28 -13.70 0.40
N PHE A 163 -2.49 -12.41 0.17
CA PHE A 163 -1.74 -11.35 0.84
C PHE A 163 -1.91 -11.37 2.37
N LEU A 164 -3.16 -11.41 2.87
CA LEU A 164 -3.43 -11.43 4.30
C LEU A 164 -2.90 -12.70 4.98
N LYS A 165 -2.93 -13.84 4.28
CA LYS A 165 -2.31 -15.09 4.77
C LYS A 165 -0.82 -14.89 5.05
N VAL A 166 -0.08 -14.30 4.11
CA VAL A 166 1.36 -14.03 4.27
C VAL A 166 1.63 -13.09 5.45
N ILE A 167 0.84 -12.02 5.60
CA ILE A 167 1.00 -11.08 6.72
C ILE A 167 0.74 -11.78 8.06
N TYR A 168 -0.31 -12.61 8.13
CA TYR A 168 -0.65 -13.38 9.33
C TYR A 168 0.43 -14.38 9.71
N GLU A 169 0.94 -15.15 8.74
CA GLU A 169 2.03 -16.10 8.94
C GLU A 169 3.30 -15.39 9.42
N ARG A 170 3.68 -14.27 8.78
CA ARG A 170 4.84 -13.49 9.19
C ARG A 170 4.69 -12.97 10.62
N LYS A 171 3.50 -12.50 11.01
CA LYS A 171 3.23 -12.04 12.38
C LYS A 171 3.37 -13.16 13.41
N ASN A 172 2.88 -14.36 13.09
CA ASN A 172 2.91 -15.51 14.01
C ASN A 172 4.28 -16.17 14.13
N GLN A 173 5.10 -16.14 13.07
CA GLN A 173 6.48 -16.62 13.12
C GLN A 173 7.34 -15.87 14.13
N ILE A 174 6.95 -14.66 14.50
CA ILE A 174 7.65 -13.83 15.48
C ILE A 174 7.35 -14.26 16.94
N HIS A 175 6.26 -14.99 17.16
CA HIS A 175 5.82 -15.43 18.49
C HIS A 175 6.26 -16.87 18.83
N ARG A 176 7.09 -17.48 17.98
CA ARG A 176 7.73 -18.78 18.19
C ARG A 176 9.21 -18.58 18.45
#